data_AF-A0A968BRA7-F1
#
_entry.id   AF-A0A968BRA7-F1
#
_cell.length_a   1.000
_cell.length_b   1.000
_cell.length_c   1.000
_cell.angle_alpha   90.00
_cell.angle_beta   90.00
_cell.angle_gamma   90.00
#
_symmetry.space_group_name_H-M   'P 1'
#
loop_
_entity.id
_entity.type
_entity.pdbx_description
1 polymer ?
#
loop_
_entity_poly.entity_id
_entity_poly.type
_entity_poly.pdbx_seq_one_letter_code
_entity_poly.pdbx_strand_id
1 'polypeptide(L)' 'GRELYAQEIVEQLDISQPAVSRHLNLLATAGVLRMRREGNARYYTVDGETLRRLADALRALA' A
#
# COMPACT_ATOMS: atom_id res chain seq x y z
N GLY A 1 1.97 5.97 8.79
CA GLY A 1 0.79 6.73 8.32
C GLY A 1 -0.46 6.14 8.95
N ARG A 2 -1.64 6.67 8.60
CA ARG A 2 -2.93 6.07 8.99
C ARG A 2 -3.06 4.67 8.39
N GLU A 3 -3.64 3.75 9.16
CA GLU A 3 -4.03 2.42 8.70
C GLU A 3 -5.42 2.51 8.03
N LEU A 4 -5.59 1.83 6.90
CA LEU A 4 -6.84 1.77 6.15
C LEU A 4 -7.27 0.33 5.90
N TYR A 5 -8.55 0.05 6.09
CA TYR A 5 -9.16 -1.21 5.73
C TYR A 5 -9.29 -1.34 4.22
N ALA A 6 -9.10 -2.55 3.69
CA ALA A 6 -9.18 -2.83 2.26
C ALA A 6 -10.48 -2.32 1.59
N GLN A 7 -11.65 -2.39 2.26
CA GLN A 7 -12.89 -1.85 1.69
C GLN A 7 -12.87 -0.32 1.62
N GLU A 8 -12.36 0.38 2.66
CA GLU A 8 -12.22 1.85 2.61
C GLU A 8 -11.35 2.29 1.42
N ILE A 9 -10.32 1.50 1.09
CA ILE A 9 -9.45 1.78 -0.06
C ILE A 9 -10.20 1.52 -1.38
N VAL A 10 -10.99 0.45 -1.44
CA VAL A 10 -11.82 0.14 -2.62
C VAL A 10 -12.85 1.24 -2.87
N GLU A 11 -13.51 1.73 -1.82
CA GLU A 11 -14.52 2.79 -1.90
C GLU A 11 -13.93 4.14 -2.33
N GLN A 12 -12.65 4.40 -2.00
CA GLN A 12 -11.96 5.64 -2.37
C GLN A 12 -11.37 5.63 -3.78
N LEU A 13 -11.30 4.47 -4.44
CA LEU A 13 -10.67 4.30 -5.74
C LEU A 13 -11.71 3.92 -6.78
N ASP A 14 -11.78 4.67 -7.88
CA ASP A 14 -12.71 4.41 -8.99
C ASP A 14 -12.18 3.29 -9.92
N ILE A 15 -11.86 2.13 -9.35
CA ILE A 15 -11.41 0.93 -10.07
C ILE A 15 -12.01 -0.32 -9.44
N SER A 16 -11.98 -1.43 -10.19
CA SER A 16 -12.58 -2.69 -9.71
C SER A 16 -11.87 -3.25 -8.48
N GLN A 17 -12.64 -3.89 -7.58
CA GLN A 17 -12.11 -4.53 -6.38
C GLN A 17 -10.98 -5.55 -6.65
N PRO A 18 -11.01 -6.39 -7.72
CA PRO A 18 -9.88 -7.24 -8.08
C PRO A 18 -8.63 -6.43 -8.44
N ALA A 19 -8.77 -5.30 -9.13
CA ALA A 19 -7.65 -4.42 -9.46
C ALA A 19 -7.04 -3.78 -8.21
N VAL A 20 -7.88 -3.26 -7.30
CA VAL A 20 -7.42 -2.74 -5.99
C VAL A 20 -6.65 -3.82 -5.22
N SER A 21 -7.22 -5.02 -5.10
CA SER A 21 -6.57 -6.13 -4.38
C SER A 21 -5.23 -6.53 -4.99
N ARG A 22 -5.14 -6.56 -6.32
CA ARG A 22 -3.89 -6.83 -7.05
C ARG A 22 -2.84 -5.76 -6.75
N HIS A 23 -3.21 -4.48 -6.80
CA HIS A 23 -2.28 -3.38 -6.52
C HIS A 23 -1.83 -3.38 -5.06
N LEU A 24 -2.74 -3.57 -4.11
CA LEU A 24 -2.42 -3.63 -2.69
C LEU A 24 -1.46 -4.79 -2.37
N ASN A 25 -1.67 -5.97 -2.97
CA ASN A 25 -0.74 -7.07 -2.83
C ASN A 25 0.63 -6.76 -3.44
N LEU A 26 0.67 -6.18 -4.64
CA LEU A 26 1.93 -5.81 -5.30
C LEU A 26 2.74 -4.83 -4.44
N LEU A 27 2.10 -3.77 -3.94
CA LEU A 27 2.73 -2.74 -3.12
C LEU A 27 3.17 -3.28 -1.75
N ALA A 28 2.40 -4.20 -1.16
CA ALA A 28 2.79 -4.87 0.08
C ALA A 28 4.00 -5.78 -0.14
N THR A 29 4.01 -6.59 -1.20
CA THR A 29 5.15 -7.44 -1.57
C THR A 29 6.40 -6.62 -1.89
N ALA A 30 6.25 -5.44 -2.50
CA ALA A 30 7.34 -4.51 -2.75
C ALA A 30 7.84 -3.76 -1.50
N GLY A 31 7.22 -3.98 -0.33
CA GLY A 31 7.60 -3.33 0.93
C GLY A 31 7.20 -1.85 1.02
N VAL A 32 6.39 -1.36 0.08
CA VAL A 32 5.86 0.02 0.07
C VAL A 32 4.68 0.16 1.03
N LEU A 33 3.91 -0.92 1.19
CA LEU A 33 2.85 -1.02 2.19
C LEU A 33 3.19 -2.09 3.23
N ARG A 34 2.83 -1.83 4.47
CA ARG A 34 2.71 -2.85 5.51
C ARG A 34 1.27 -3.36 5.52
N MET A 35 1.11 -4.67 5.62
CA MET A 35 -0.20 -5.30 5.69
C MET A 35 -0.35 -6.05 7.01
N ARG A 36 -1.47 -5.82 7.69
CA ARG A 36 -1.87 -6.52 8.91
C ARG A 36 -3.21 -7.20 8.67
N ARG A 37 -3.37 -8.40 9.23
CA ARG A 37 -4.67 -9.10 9.27
C ARG A 37 -5.27 -9.03 10.65
N GLU A 38 -6.59 -8.81 10.69
CA GLU A 38 -7.40 -8.92 11.90
C GLU A 38 -8.66 -9.70 11.56
N GLY A 39 -8.70 -10.97 11.96
CA GLY A 39 -9.68 -11.93 11.45
C GLY A 39 -9.63 -12.06 9.93
N ASN A 40 -10.73 -11.70 9.27
CA ASN A 40 -10.85 -11.67 7.80
C ASN A 40 -10.53 -10.31 7.18
N ALA A 41 -10.40 -9.26 8.00
CA ALA A 41 -10.07 -7.94 7.52
C ALA A 41 -8.57 -7.82 7.22
N ARG A 42 -8.24 -7.09 6.14
CA ARG A 42 -6.89 -6.72 5.78
C ARG A 42 -6.75 -5.21 5.88
N TYR A 43 -5.71 -4.79 6.58
CA TYR A 43 -5.40 -3.40 6.81
C TYR A 43 -4.05 -3.07 6.18
N TYR A 44 -3.96 -1.88 5.59
CA TYR A 44 -2.77 -1.42 4.89
C TYR A 44 -2.32 -0.08 5.47
N THR A 45 -1.01 0.05 5.65
CA THR A 45 -0.37 1.30 6.05
C THR A 45 0.83 1.56 5.15
N VAL A 46 1.05 2.81 4.76
CA VAL A 46 2.25 3.20 4.01
C VAL A 46 3.50 3.01 4.85
N ASP A 47 4.52 2.36 4.27
CA ASP A 47 5.86 2.32 4.82
C ASP A 47 6.65 3.57 4.38
N GLY A 48 6.68 4.57 5.26
CA GLY A 48 7.38 5.82 5.00
C GLY A 48 8.89 5.67 4.88
N GLU A 49 9.49 4.62 5.45
CA GLU A 49 10.93 4.40 5.34
C GLU A 49 11.29 3.90 3.95
N THR A 50 10.55 2.91 3.42
CA THR A 50 10.74 2.41 2.06
C THR A 50 10.53 3.51 1.02
N LEU A 51 9.47 4.31 1.15
CA LEU A 51 9.24 5.44 0.24
C LEU A 51 10.34 6.48 0.29
N ARG A 52 10.87 6.78 1.48
CA ARG A 52 11.97 7.74 1.63
C ARG A 52 13.24 7.23 0.96
N ARG A 53 13.61 5.95 1.19
CA ARG A 53 14.75 5.32 0.50
C ARG A 53 14.59 5.36 -1.02
N LEU A 54 13.40 5.08 -1.54
CA LEU A 54 13.12 5.14 -2.97
C LEU A 54 13.28 6.57 -3.50
N ALA A 55 12.71 7.56 -2.81
CA ALA A 55 12.82 8.96 -3.20
C ALA A 55 14.29 9.44 -3.20
N ASP A 56 15.07 9.07 -2.19
CA ASP A 56 16.48 9.42 -2.09
C ASP A 56 17.30 8.75 -3.20
N ALA A 57 17.02 7.47 -3.52
CA ALA A 57 17.64 6.78 -4.65
C ALA A 57 17.31 7.43 -5.99
N LEU A 58 16.06 7.82 -6.22
CA LEU A 58 15.64 8.50 -7.46
C LEU A 58 16.32 9.88 -7.60
N ARG A 59 16.48 10.62 -6.50
CA ARG A 59 17.20 11.91 -6.50
C ARG A 59 18.68 11.74 -6.82
N ALA A 60 19.30 10.63 -6.41
CA ALA A 60 20.70 10.34 -6.70
C ALA A 60 20.95 9.92 -8.16
N LEU A 61 19.90 9.59 -8.92
CA LEU A 61 19.97 9.27 -10.35
C LEU A 61 19.78 10.51 -11.25
N ALA A 62 19.30 11.64 -10.69
CA ALA A 62 19.08 12.89 -11.39
C ALA A 62 20.32 13.80 -11.27
#